data_AF-M7A5P6-F1
#
_entry.id   AF-M7A5P6-F1
#
_cell.length_a   1.000
_cell.length_b   1.000
_cell.length_c   1.000
_cell.angle_alpha   90.00
_cell.angle_beta   90.00
_cell.angle_gamma   90.00
#
_symmetry.space_group_name_H-M   'P 1'
#
loop_
_entity.id
_entity.type
_entity.pdbx_description
1 polymer ?
#
loop_
_entity_poly.entity_id
_entity_poly.type
_entity_poly.pdbx_seq_one_letter_code
_entity_poly.pdbx_strand_id
1 'polypeptide(L)'
;MWRIKNSLYFLKSFDKANRSSVNSYRGPGLAEGIKNLEYIKNKYNVPVLTDIHETSQISPLKDVIDVYQIPAFLCRQTDLISQSAQ
;
A
#
# COMPACT_ATOMS: atom_id res chain seq x y z
N MET A 1 32.61 9.36 -7.42
CA MET A 1 31.71 8.42 -6.72
C MET A 1 30.31 9.03 -6.72
N TRP A 2 29.45 8.64 -7.66
CA TRP A 2 28.12 9.24 -7.80
C TRP A 2 27.18 8.64 -6.75
N ARG A 3 26.80 9.43 -5.74
CA ARG A 3 25.81 9.03 -4.74
C ARG A 3 24.44 9.49 -5.24
N ILE A 4 23.54 8.56 -5.53
CA ILE A 4 22.16 8.87 -5.90
C ILE A 4 21.53 9.60 -4.70
N LYS A 5 21.13 10.85 -4.89
CA LYS A 5 20.59 11.77 -3.86
C LYS A 5 19.06 11.61 -3.67
N ASN A 6 18.48 10.47 -4.02
CA ASN A 6 17.03 10.30 -4.06
C ASN A 6 16.55 9.33 -2.98
N SER A 7 15.46 9.69 -2.32
CA SER A 7 14.75 8.81 -1.39
C SER A 7 14.11 7.65 -2.17
N LEU A 8 14.41 6.41 -1.77
CA LEU A 8 13.82 5.20 -2.34
C LEU A 8 12.62 4.77 -1.49
N TYR A 9 11.48 4.54 -2.13
CA TYR A 9 10.31 3.94 -1.51
C TYR A 9 10.01 2.60 -2.17
N PHE A 10 9.70 1.58 -1.36
CA PHE A 10 9.24 0.29 -1.85
C PHE A 10 7.72 0.26 -1.94
N LEU A 11 7.20 -0.15 -3.10
CA LEU A 11 5.76 -0.21 -3.35
C LEU A 11 5.34 -1.62 -3.72
N LYS A 12 4.32 -2.15 -3.03
CA LYS A 12 3.65 -3.38 -3.46
C LYS A 12 2.22 -3.43 -2.96
N SER A 13 1.28 -3.65 -3.88
CA SER A 13 -0.12 -3.93 -3.56
C SER A 13 -0.30 -5.32 -2.95
N PHE A 14 -1.10 -5.41 -1.90
CA PHE A 14 -1.54 -6.68 -1.31
C PHE A 14 -2.81 -7.26 -1.99
N ASP A 15 -3.57 -6.40 -2.67
CA ASP A 15 -4.79 -6.74 -3.39
C ASP A 15 -4.91 -5.90 -4.66
N LYS A 16 -5.43 -6.51 -5.73
CA LYS A 16 -5.80 -5.87 -7.00
C LYS A 16 -7.31 -5.89 -7.10
N ALA A 17 -7.99 -4.96 -6.43
CA ALA A 17 -9.46 -4.98 -6.33
C ALA A 17 -10.20 -4.63 -7.65
N ASN A 18 -9.46 -4.18 -8.66
CA ASN A 18 -9.97 -3.66 -9.93
C ASN A 18 -9.61 -4.55 -11.13
N ARG A 19 -9.49 -5.86 -10.95
CA ARG A 19 -9.27 -6.80 -12.07
C ARG A 19 -10.51 -6.87 -12.96
N SER A 20 -10.30 -6.92 -14.28
CA SER A 20 -11.40 -7.03 -15.26
C SER A 20 -12.11 -8.40 -15.26
N SER A 21 -11.52 -9.41 -14.61
CA SER A 21 -12.10 -10.75 -14.47
C SER A 21 -12.07 -11.19 -13.01
N VAL A 22 -13.17 -11.75 -12.53
CA VAL A 22 -13.33 -12.27 -11.16
C VAL A 22 -12.38 -13.43 -10.84
N ASN A 23 -11.99 -14.22 -11.85
CA ASN A 23 -11.10 -15.38 -11.70
C ASN A 23 -9.61 -15.00 -11.67
N SER A 24 -9.30 -13.71 -11.82
CA SER A 24 -7.92 -13.24 -11.78
C SER A 24 -7.33 -13.31 -10.37
N TYR A 25 -6.08 -13.77 -10.27
CA TYR A 25 -5.33 -13.66 -9.01
C TYR A 25 -5.26 -12.21 -8.53
N ARG A 26 -5.66 -11.96 -7.28
CA ARG A 26 -5.74 -10.61 -6.73
C ARG A 26 -4.57 -10.22 -5.85
N GLY A 27 -3.82 -11.18 -5.33
CA GLY A 27 -2.74 -10.92 -4.39
C GLY A 27 -2.84 -11.83 -3.17
N PRO A 28 -1.89 -11.67 -2.25
CA PRO A 28 -1.85 -12.47 -1.02
C PRO A 28 -2.92 -12.06 0.00
N GLY A 29 -3.59 -10.91 -0.20
CA GLY A 29 -4.57 -10.36 0.76
C GLY A 29 -3.91 -9.52 1.86
N LEU A 30 -4.73 -8.84 2.65
CA LEU A 30 -4.28 -7.80 3.58
C LEU A 30 -3.31 -8.32 4.64
N ALA A 31 -3.68 -9.39 5.37
CA ALA A 31 -2.87 -9.90 6.49
C ALA A 31 -1.48 -10.36 6.04
N GLU A 32 -1.40 -11.10 4.94
CA GLU A 32 -0.13 -11.55 4.38
C GLU A 32 0.63 -10.41 3.70
N GLY A 33 -0.08 -9.46 3.09
CA GLY A 33 0.50 -8.22 2.56
C GLY A 33 1.23 -7.39 3.60
N ILE A 34 0.61 -7.19 4.77
CA ILE A 34 1.20 -6.47 5.92
C ILE A 34 2.50 -7.14 6.34
N LYS A 35 2.49 -8.46 6.58
CA LYS A 35 3.68 -9.23 6.97
C LYS A 35 4.82 -9.07 5.95
N ASN A 36 4.50 -9.14 4.66
CA ASN A 36 5.49 -8.97 3.60
C ASN A 36 6.06 -7.56 3.57
N LEU A 37 5.24 -6.52 3.71
CA LEU A 37 5.69 -5.13 3.71
C LEU A 37 6.53 -4.82 4.95
N GLU A 38 6.14 -5.30 6.13
CA GLU A 38 6.91 -5.19 7.37
C GLU A 38 8.27 -5.88 7.24
N TYR A 39 8.32 -7.09 6.68
CA TYR A 39 9.57 -7.79 6.40
C TYR A 39 10.50 -6.97 5.49
N ILE A 40 9.98 -6.41 4.40
CA ILE A 40 10.76 -5.58 3.48
C ILE A 40 11.27 -4.31 4.17
N LYS A 41 10.39 -3.61 4.90
CA LYS A 41 10.72 -2.41 5.66
C LYS A 41 11.89 -2.66 6.60
N ASN A 42 11.80 -3.73 7.39
CA ASN A 42 12.80 -4.08 8.39
C ASN A 42 14.11 -4.60 7.78
N LYS A 43 14.02 -5.45 6.75
CA LYS A 43 15.20 -6.07 6.14
C LYS A 43 16.05 -5.09 5.36
N TYR A 44 15.42 -4.19 4.61
CA TYR A 44 16.12 -3.28 3.70
C TYR A 44 16.20 -1.85 4.22
N ASN A 45 15.54 -1.57 5.36
CA ASN A 45 15.49 -0.24 5.96
C ASN A 45 15.06 0.84 4.96
N VAL A 46 13.99 0.55 4.24
CA VAL A 46 13.38 1.45 3.24
C VAL A 46 11.94 1.75 3.63
N PRO A 47 11.45 2.98 3.40
CA PRO A 47 10.04 3.27 3.57
C PRO A 47 9.20 2.45 2.58
N VAL A 48 8.03 2.03 3.01
CA VAL A 48 7.11 1.17 2.25
C VAL A 48 5.77 1.87 2.02
N LEU A 49 5.16 1.61 0.88
CA LEU A 49 3.87 2.14 0.52
C LEU A 49 3.00 1.09 -0.19
N THR A 50 1.69 1.19 -0.01
CA THR A 50 0.70 0.33 -0.67
C THR A 50 -0.55 1.13 -1.00
N ASP A 51 -1.29 0.65 -2.01
CA ASP A 51 -2.62 1.14 -2.31
C ASP A 51 -3.68 0.55 -1.38
N ILE A 52 -4.65 1.40 -1.02
CA ILE A 52 -5.85 1.02 -0.25
C ILE A 52 -7.11 1.22 -1.10
N HIS A 53 -8.07 0.33 -0.92
CA HIS A 53 -9.32 0.31 -1.67
C HIS A 53 -10.53 0.61 -0.78
N GLU A 54 -10.37 0.47 0.54
CA GLU A 54 -11.43 0.67 1.53
C GLU A 54 -10.87 1.29 2.83
N THR A 55 -11.71 2.02 3.55
CA THR A 55 -11.37 2.67 4.83
C THR A 55 -10.98 1.68 5.92
N SER A 56 -11.59 0.50 5.93
CA SER A 56 -11.32 -0.61 6.85
C SER A 56 -9.86 -1.08 6.81
N GLN A 57 -9.14 -0.82 5.71
CA GLN A 57 -7.77 -1.25 5.50
C GLN A 57 -6.74 -0.34 6.18
N ILE A 58 -7.12 0.87 6.58
CA ILE A 58 -6.20 1.89 7.13
C ILE A 58 -5.69 1.48 8.51
N SER A 59 -6.60 1.18 9.44
CA SER A 59 -6.24 0.80 10.82
C SER A 59 -5.18 -0.31 10.90
N PRO A 60 -5.32 -1.46 10.20
CA PRO A 60 -4.32 -2.53 10.26
C PRO A 60 -3.01 -2.21 9.52
N LEU A 61 -2.96 -1.20 8.65
CA LEU A 61 -1.75 -0.79 7.92
C LEU A 61 -0.95 0.31 8.64
N LYS A 62 -1.57 1.01 9.60
CA LYS A 62 -1.06 2.24 10.22
C LYS A 62 0.36 2.11 10.80
N ASP A 63 0.68 0.97 11.40
CA ASP A 63 1.97 0.79 12.09
C ASP A 63 3.10 0.32 11.14
N VAL A 64 2.76 -0.06 9.90
CA VAL A 64 3.70 -0.66 8.95
C VAL A 64 3.98 0.26 7.77
N ILE A 65 2.96 0.94 7.25
CA ILE A 65 3.03 1.70 6.01
C ILE A 65 3.45 3.16 6.24
N ASP A 66 4.32 3.68 5.38
CA ASP A 66 4.78 5.08 5.44
C ASP A 66 3.95 6.02 4.56
N VAL A 67 3.35 5.50 3.48
CA VAL A 67 2.51 6.27 2.55
C VAL A 67 1.33 5.42 2.06
N TYR A 68 0.12 5.98 2.09
CA TYR A 68 -1.05 5.40 1.43
C TYR A 68 -1.16 5.89 0.00
N GLN A 69 -1.29 4.96 -0.94
CA GLN A 69 -1.66 5.29 -2.32
C GLN A 69 -3.17 5.15 -2.51
N ILE A 70 -3.80 6.15 -3.14
CA ILE A 70 -5.20 6.07 -3.56
C ILE A 70 -5.26 5.67 -5.04
N PRO A 71 -5.89 4.53 -5.40
CA PRO A 71 -6.10 4.15 -6.79
C PRO A 71 -6.85 5.24 -7.56
N ALA A 72 -6.51 5.43 -8.84
CA ALA A 72 -7.10 6.50 -9.66
C ALA A 72 -8.64 6.43 -9.72
N PHE A 73 -9.24 5.24 -9.76
CA PHE A 73 -10.69 5.09 -9.76
C PHE A 73 -11.36 5.50 -8.43
N LEU A 74 -10.58 5.63 -7.35
CA LEU A 74 -11.05 5.98 -6.02
C LEU A 74 -10.68 7.42 -5.62
N CYS A 75 -10.14 8.23 -6.54
CA CYS A 75 -9.70 9.61 -6.28
C CYS A 75 -10.81 10.59 -5.88
N ARG A 76 -12.08 10.17 -5.94
CA ARG A 76 -13.25 10.97 -5.55
C ARG A 76 -13.99 10.38 -4.34
N GLN A 77 -13.42 9.39 -3.67
CA GLN A 77 -14.01 8.80 -2.46
C GLN A 77 -13.61 9.63 -1.25
N THR A 78 -14.43 10.63 -0.91
CA THR A 78 -14.16 11.59 0.18
C THR A 78 -13.77 10.91 1.48
N ASP A 79 -14.49 9.86 1.89
CA ASP A 79 -14.25 9.17 3.16
C ASP A 79 -12.90 8.45 3.16
N LEU A 80 -12.56 7.77 2.05
CA LEU A 80 -11.28 7.08 1.91
C LEU A 80 -10.12 8.08 1.96
N ILE A 81 -10.23 9.20 1.24
CA ILE A 81 -9.21 10.24 1.19
C ILE A 81 -9.04 10.88 2.56
N SER A 82 -10.14 11.29 3.19
CA SER A 82 -10.15 11.94 4.49
C SER A 82 -9.52 11.05 5.56
N GLN A 83 -9.91 9.77 5.63
CA GLN A 83 -9.35 8.84 6.60
C GLN A 83 -7.88 8.49 6.32
N SER A 84 -7.46 8.44 5.05
CA SER A 84 -6.04 8.17 4.71
C SER A 84 -5.10 9.32 5.03
N ALA A 85 -5.64 10.52 5.26
CA ALA A 85 -4.89 11.73 5.59
C ALA A 85 -4.77 11.99 7.10
N GLN A 86 -5.44 11.20 7.94
CA GLN A 86 -5.45 11.28 9.40
C GLN A 86 -4.41 10.33 10.02
#